data_AF-A0A7S2XUH0-F1
#
_entry.id   AF-A0A7S2XUH0-F1
#
_cell.length_a   1.000
_cell.length_b   1.000
_cell.length_c   1.000
_cell.angle_alpha   90.00
_cell.angle_beta   90.00
_cell.angle_gamma   90.00
#
_symmetry.space_group_name_H-M   'P 1'
#
loop_
_entity.id
_entity.type
_entity.pdbx_description
1 polymer ?
#
loop_
_entity_poly.entity_id
_entity_poly.type
_entity_poly.pdbx_seq_one_letter_code
_entity_poly.pdbx_strand_id
1 'polypeptide(L)'
;RSCDVFHRHLEQLAQRHVETKFVKINVEGCDEGGGGASFLVEQLGIVVMPTVLIVIKRKAVHHIRGFDELGGEDCPVQSLAYIIGAHGGLHPRDDEQTPPQPNSEGVNSVRMSHHFGKPNNVRASALNDLDDDSDSDFE
;
A
#
# COMPACT_ATOMS: atom_id res chain seq x y z
N ARG A 1 1.55 19.04 -8.99
CA ARG A 1 2.47 18.85 -7.85
C ARG A 1 2.39 17.43 -7.32
N SER A 2 1.30 17.03 -6.65
CA SER A 2 1.14 15.67 -6.10
C SER A 2 1.17 14.56 -7.17
N CYS A 3 0.59 14.80 -8.36
CA CYS A 3 0.67 13.87 -9.50
C CYS A 3 2.09 13.68 -10.05
N ASP A 4 2.93 14.72 -9.98
CA ASP A 4 4.30 14.69 -10.53
C ASP A 4 5.22 13.82 -9.65
N VAL A 5 5.00 13.87 -8.33
CA VAL A 5 5.69 13.02 -7.35
C VAL A 5 5.39 11.55 -7.61
N PHE A 6 4.10 11.20 -7.73
CA PHE A 6 3.68 9.83 -8.10
C PHE A 6 4.27 9.38 -9.42
N HIS A 7 4.27 10.26 -10.43
CA HIS A 7 4.84 9.93 -11.74
C HIS A 7 6.32 9.59 -11.64
N ARG A 8 7.11 10.36 -10.88
CA ARG A 8 8.53 10.09 -10.65
C ARG A 8 8.76 8.74 -9.96
N HIS A 9 7.95 8.39 -8.95
CA HIS A 9 8.06 7.09 -8.27
C HIS A 9 7.71 5.94 -9.20
N LEU A 10 6.62 6.04 -9.97
CA LEU A 10 6.20 5.02 -10.92
C LEU A 10 7.20 4.86 -12.07
N GLU A 11 7.86 5.92 -12.52
CA GLU A 11 8.91 5.85 -13.54
C GLU A 11 10.14 5.08 -13.05
N GLN A 12 10.55 5.30 -11.79
CA GLN A 12 11.65 4.54 -11.18
C GLN A 12 11.28 3.07 -11.01
N LEU A 13 10.03 2.76 -10.65
CA LEU A 13 9.54 1.38 -10.55
C LEU A 13 9.43 0.71 -11.93
N ALA A 14 8.99 1.43 -12.96
CA ALA A 14 8.87 0.90 -14.31
C ALA A 14 10.21 0.42 -14.89
N GLN A 15 11.33 1.08 -14.53
CA GLN A 15 12.66 0.65 -14.94
C GLN A 15 13.11 -0.63 -14.23
N ARG A 16 12.59 -0.90 -13.02
CA ARG A 16 12.94 -2.06 -12.21
C ARG A 16 12.05 -3.28 -12.46
N HIS A 17 10.78 -3.04 -12.78
CA HIS A 17 9.73 -4.05 -12.95
C HIS A 17 9.24 -4.10 -14.39
N VAL A 18 9.98 -4.79 -15.25
CA VAL A 18 9.63 -4.96 -16.68
C VAL A 18 8.43 -5.90 -16.89
N GLU A 19 8.07 -6.67 -15.87
CA GLU A 19 6.90 -7.54 -15.84
C GLU A 19 5.57 -6.79 -15.72
N THR A 20 5.60 -5.58 -15.18
CA THR A 20 4.41 -4.77 -14.90
C THR A 20 4.29 -3.62 -15.89
N LYS A 21 3.12 -3.47 -16.51
CA LYS A 21 2.86 -2.37 -17.44
C LYS A 21 2.35 -1.13 -16.69
N PHE A 22 3.19 -0.10 -16.64
CA PHE A 22 2.82 1.21 -16.12
C PHE A 22 2.23 2.08 -17.24
N VAL A 23 1.06 2.69 -17.00
CA VAL A 23 0.36 3.54 -17.98
C VAL A 23 -0.05 4.84 -17.30
N LYS A 24 0.29 5.97 -17.93
CA LYS A 24 -0.17 7.30 -17.54
C LYS A 24 -1.33 7.71 -18.45
N ILE A 25 -2.42 8.16 -17.84
CA ILE A 25 -3.59 8.68 -18.55
C ILE A 25 -3.76 10.13 -18.12
N ASN A 26 -3.81 11.05 -19.08
CA ASN A 26 -4.19 12.43 -18.80
C ASN A 26 -5.71 12.55 -18.91
N VAL A 27 -6.32 13.21 -17.93
CA VAL A 27 -7.77 13.46 -17.89
C VAL A 27 -8.08 14.85 -18.44
N GLU A 28 -7.14 15.79 -18.39
CA GLU A 28 -7.36 17.16 -18.85
C GLU A 28 -7.64 17.23 -20.35
N GLY A 29 -8.71 17.93 -20.74
CA GLY A 29 -9.08 18.18 -22.14
C GLY A 29 -9.84 17.04 -22.83
N CYS A 30 -10.25 16.00 -22.10
CA CYS A 30 -11.03 14.87 -22.65
C CYS A 30 -12.54 15.16 -22.79
N ASP A 31 -13.01 16.35 -22.38
CA ASP A 31 -14.43 16.66 -22.22
C ASP A 31 -15.07 17.21 -23.51
N GLU A 32 -14.28 17.77 -24.43
CA GLU A 32 -14.77 18.32 -25.70
C GLU A 32 -14.84 17.24 -26.79
N GLY A 33 -15.87 16.39 -26.74
CA GLY A 33 -16.16 15.42 -27.80
C GLY A 33 -16.65 14.04 -27.35
N GLY A 34 -16.89 13.82 -26.06
CA GLY A 34 -17.54 12.60 -25.55
C GLY A 34 -16.71 11.32 -25.65
N GLY A 35 -15.41 11.42 -25.91
CA GLY A 35 -14.50 10.28 -25.97
C GLY A 35 -13.24 10.55 -25.15
N GLY A 36 -12.95 9.70 -24.16
CA GLY A 36 -11.69 9.81 -23.43
C GLY A 36 -11.68 9.18 -22.03
N ALA A 37 -10.71 9.62 -21.24
CA ALA A 37 -10.46 9.17 -19.87
C ALA A 37 -11.54 9.62 -18.88
N SER A 38 -12.33 10.64 -19.19
CA SER A 38 -13.44 11.13 -18.35
C SER A 38 -14.47 10.02 -18.08
N PHE A 39 -14.75 9.17 -19.08
CA PHE A 39 -15.59 7.97 -18.88
C PHE A 39 -14.99 7.00 -17.85
N LEU A 40 -13.66 6.80 -17.85
CA LEU A 40 -12.99 5.93 -16.90
C LEU A 40 -13.02 6.51 -15.49
N VAL A 41 -12.88 7.84 -15.34
CA VAL A 41 -12.96 8.54 -14.06
C VAL A 41 -14.33 8.32 -13.41
N GLU A 42 -15.40 8.47 -14.18
CA GLU A 42 -16.77 8.27 -13.70
C GLU A 42 -17.04 6.79 -13.38
N GLN A 43 -16.71 5.87 -14.29
CA GLN A 43 -17.01 4.44 -14.11
C GLN A 43 -16.18 3.78 -13.01
N LEU A 44 -14.94 4.22 -12.79
CA LEU A 44 -14.06 3.69 -11.74
C LEU A 44 -14.19 4.48 -10.43
N GLY A 45 -14.99 5.55 -10.40
CA GLY A 45 -15.25 6.34 -9.20
C GLY A 45 -14.02 7.08 -8.68
N ILE A 46 -13.20 7.65 -9.58
CA ILE A 46 -12.00 8.38 -9.20
C ILE A 46 -12.40 9.79 -8.75
N VAL A 47 -12.40 10.02 -7.45
CA VAL A 47 -12.77 11.32 -6.83
C VAL A 47 -11.54 12.14 -6.43
N VAL A 48 -10.40 11.48 -6.20
CA VAL A 48 -9.17 12.09 -5.69
C VAL A 48 -8.03 11.85 -6.69
N MET A 49 -7.23 12.88 -6.95
CA MET A 49 -6.02 12.77 -7.77
C MET A 49 -4.80 13.07 -6.90
N PRO A 50 -3.68 12.35 -7.07
CA PRO A 50 -3.48 11.21 -7.98
C PRO A 50 -4.17 9.92 -7.48
N THR A 51 -4.67 9.08 -8.40
CA THR A 51 -5.14 7.71 -8.09
C THR A 51 -4.39 6.70 -8.95
N VAL A 52 -3.88 5.64 -8.32
CA VAL A 52 -3.21 4.52 -9.02
C VAL A 52 -4.12 3.30 -8.99
N LEU A 53 -4.33 2.69 -10.16
CA LEU A 53 -5.18 1.53 -10.33
C LEU A 53 -4.34 0.29 -10.59
N ILE A 54 -4.56 -0.75 -9.80
CA ILE A 54 -3.92 -2.05 -10.00
C ILE A 54 -4.90 -2.93 -10.78
N VAL A 55 -4.56 -3.21 -12.04
CA VAL A 55 -5.40 -4.01 -12.95
C VAL A 55 -4.75 -5.36 -13.22
N ILE A 56 -5.41 -6.43 -12.80
CA ILE A 56 -4.95 -7.81 -12.99
C ILE A 56 -6.02 -8.57 -13.78
N LYS A 57 -5.62 -9.25 -14.86
CA LYS A 57 -6.53 -10.03 -15.72
C LYS A 57 -7.78 -9.24 -16.16
N ARG A 58 -7.59 -7.97 -16.54
CA ARG A 58 -8.65 -7.03 -16.97
C ARG A 58 -9.66 -6.62 -15.88
N LYS A 59 -9.34 -6.84 -14.60
CA LYS A 59 -10.15 -6.39 -13.47
C LYS A 59 -9.35 -5.44 -12.60
N ALA A 60 -9.95 -4.33 -12.18
CA ALA A 60 -9.38 -3.46 -11.17
C ALA A 60 -9.45 -4.17 -9.82
N VAL A 61 -8.29 -4.46 -9.24
CA VAL A 61 -8.16 -5.20 -7.97
C VAL A 61 -8.07 -4.23 -6.80
N HIS A 62 -7.32 -3.14 -6.94
CA HIS A 62 -7.12 -2.16 -5.88
C HIS A 62 -6.93 -0.75 -6.44
N HIS A 63 -7.39 0.25 -5.69
CA HIS A 63 -7.33 1.67 -6.04
C HIS A 63 -6.57 2.40 -4.93
N ILE A 64 -5.33 2.80 -5.19
CA ILE A 64 -4.55 3.61 -4.26
C ILE A 64 -4.94 5.07 -4.45
N ARG A 65 -5.59 5.68 -3.44
CA ARG A 65 -6.12 7.04 -3.53
C ARG A 65 -5.20 8.03 -2.83
N GLY A 66 -4.55 8.89 -3.61
CA GLY A 66 -3.63 9.90 -3.08
C GLY A 66 -2.47 9.28 -2.30
N PHE A 67 -2.08 9.94 -1.21
CA PHE A 67 -0.99 9.52 -0.33
C PHE A 67 -1.45 8.90 0.99
N ASP A 68 -2.76 8.70 1.17
CA ASP A 68 -3.35 8.25 2.43
C ASP A 68 -2.79 6.88 2.85
N GLU A 69 -2.61 5.98 1.88
CA GLU A 69 -2.03 4.65 2.09
C GLU A 69 -0.49 4.66 2.20
N LEU A 70 0.16 5.75 1.81
CA LEU A 70 1.62 5.86 1.73
C LEU A 70 2.25 6.63 2.89
N GLY A 71 1.43 7.23 3.77
CA GLY A 71 1.88 7.97 4.95
C GLY A 71 2.32 9.42 4.71
N GLY A 72 1.98 10.00 3.56
CA GLY A 72 2.27 11.40 3.22
C GLY A 72 2.91 11.61 1.85
N GLU A 73 3.09 12.88 1.45
CA GLU A 73 3.65 13.24 0.13
C GLU A 73 5.13 12.85 -0.04
N ASP A 74 5.89 12.76 1.06
CA ASP A 74 7.31 12.40 1.07
C ASP A 74 7.52 10.87 1.18
N CYS A 75 6.65 10.09 0.55
CA CYS A 75 6.76 8.63 0.62
C CYS A 75 7.96 8.12 -0.20
N PRO A 76 8.74 7.15 0.31
CA PRO A 76 9.78 6.50 -0.48
C PRO A 76 9.16 5.63 -1.59
N VAL A 77 9.91 5.42 -2.66
CA VAL A 77 9.52 4.59 -3.81
C VAL A 77 9.17 3.17 -3.37
N GLN A 78 9.89 2.68 -2.35
CA GLN A 78 9.72 1.37 -1.74
C GLN A 78 8.35 1.21 -1.07
N SER A 79 7.77 2.28 -0.48
CA SER A 79 6.41 2.21 0.07
C SER A 79 5.40 1.89 -1.04
N LEU A 80 5.54 2.57 -2.18
CA LEU A 80 4.67 2.35 -3.32
C LEU A 80 4.88 0.96 -3.91
N ALA A 81 6.13 0.50 -3.99
CA ALA A 81 6.46 -0.86 -4.43
C ALA A 81 5.82 -1.93 -3.54
N TYR A 82 5.96 -1.76 -2.21
CA TYR A 82 5.43 -2.67 -1.20
C TYR A 82 3.91 -2.80 -1.31
N ILE A 83 3.18 -1.69 -1.41
CA ILE A 83 1.71 -1.70 -1.54
C ILE A 83 1.29 -2.35 -2.86
N ILE A 84 1.89 -1.93 -4.00
CA ILE A 84 1.54 -2.51 -5.31
C ILE A 84 1.84 -4.02 -5.32
N GLY A 85 2.97 -4.43 -4.74
CA GLY A 85 3.37 -5.82 -4.61
C GLY A 85 2.43 -6.64 -3.72
N ALA A 86 1.99 -6.08 -2.59
CA ALA A 86 1.03 -6.71 -1.69
C ALA A 86 -0.33 -6.98 -2.38
N HIS A 87 -0.74 -6.12 -3.30
CA HIS A 87 -1.95 -6.30 -4.12
C HIS A 87 -1.71 -7.12 -5.41
N GLY A 88 -0.50 -7.65 -5.62
CA GLY A 88 -0.15 -8.49 -6.76
C GLY A 88 0.05 -7.74 -8.08
N GLY A 89 0.25 -6.41 -8.02
CA GLY A 89 0.49 -5.56 -9.19
C GLY A 89 1.92 -5.61 -9.72
N LEU A 90 2.89 -6.08 -8.92
CA LEU A 90 4.28 -6.31 -9.31
C LEU A 90 4.87 -7.47 -8.51
N HIS A 91 6.03 -7.99 -8.93
CA HIS A 91 6.78 -8.97 -8.15
C HIS A 91 7.74 -8.25 -7.19
N PRO A 92 7.52 -8.33 -5.86
CA PRO A 92 8.38 -7.65 -4.90
C PRO A 92 9.81 -8.17 -4.98
N ARG A 93 10.78 -7.27 -5.15
CA ARG A 93 12.20 -7.61 -5.02
C ARG A 93 12.57 -7.71 -3.54
N ASP A 94 13.71 -8.34 -3.25
CA ASP A 94 14.14 -8.55 -1.86
C ASP A 94 14.28 -7.24 -1.07
N ASP A 95 14.65 -6.14 -1.74
CA ASP A 95 14.74 -4.80 -1.14
C ASP A 95 13.38 -4.11 -0.90
N GLU A 96 12.30 -4.64 -1.46
CA GLU A 96 10.95 -4.06 -1.43
C GLU A 96 9.95 -4.93 -0.64
N GLN A 97 10.38 -6.12 -0.20
CA GLN A 97 9.58 -7.02 0.64
C GLN A 97 9.46 -6.55 2.09
N THR A 98 10.40 -5.73 2.55
CA THR A 98 10.39 -5.21 3.92
C THR A 98 9.59 -3.91 3.95
N PRO A 99 8.62 -3.73 4.88
CA PRO A 99 7.94 -2.46 5.02
C PRO A 99 8.97 -1.35 5.28
N PRO A 100 8.84 -0.19 4.62
CA PRO A 100 9.77 0.91 4.82
C PRO A 100 9.74 1.32 6.28
N GLN A 101 10.89 1.21 6.94
CA GLN A 101 11.05 1.63 8.33
C GLN A 101 10.80 3.14 8.38
N PRO A 102 9.87 3.65 9.21
CA PRO A 102 9.83 5.07 9.47
C PRO A 102 11.18 5.43 10.10
N ASN A 103 11.88 6.37 9.46
CA ASN A 103 13.04 7.06 9.99
C ASN A 103 12.75 7.48 11.44
N SER A 104 13.25 6.69 12.39
CA SER A 104 12.94 6.81 13.80
C SER A 104 13.83 7.89 14.42
N GLU A 105 13.40 9.15 14.33
CA GLU A 105 13.90 10.24 15.19
C GLU A 105 12.80 10.75 16.15
N GLY A 106 11.95 9.84 16.64
CA GLY A 106 10.96 10.15 17.66
C GLY A 106 10.75 8.97 18.60
N VAL A 107 11.21 9.11 19.85
CA VAL A 107 10.92 8.17 20.94
C VAL A 107 9.45 8.32 21.31
N ASN A 108 8.57 7.54 20.67
CA ASN A 108 7.27 7.07 21.17
C ASN A 108 6.52 6.32 20.04
N SER A 109 6.94 5.10 19.72
CA SER A 109 6.19 4.22 18.80
C SER A 109 5.48 3.13 19.59
N VAL A 110 4.21 3.39 19.93
CA VAL A 110 3.28 2.32 20.31
C VAL A 110 3.08 1.45 19.07
N ARG A 111 3.55 0.21 19.14
CA ARG A 111 3.49 -0.78 18.06
C ARG A 111 2.04 -1.23 17.85
N MET A 112 1.42 -0.82 16.75
CA MET A 112 0.19 -1.46 16.26
C MET A 112 0.57 -2.53 15.24
N SER A 113 0.52 -3.80 15.64
CA SER A 113 0.62 -4.93 14.73
C SER A 113 -0.69 -5.05 13.93
N HIS A 114 -0.66 -4.68 12.64
CA HIS A 114 -1.76 -4.94 11.72
C HIS A 114 -1.80 -6.45 11.40
N HIS A 115 -2.46 -7.24 12.25
CA HIS A 115 -2.86 -8.59 11.90
C HIS A 115 -4.04 -8.53 10.93
N PHE A 116 -3.77 -8.84 9.67
CA PHE A 116 -4.78 -9.08 8.65
C PHE A 116 -5.46 -10.42 8.94
N GLY A 117 -6.49 -10.40 9.79
CA GLY A 117 -7.22 -11.60 10.20
C GLY A 117 -8.50 -11.27 10.95
N LYS A 118 -9.63 -11.26 10.21
CA LYS A 118 -11.05 -11.40 10.62
C LYS A 118 -11.47 -10.76 11.97
N PRO A 119 -12.38 -9.76 11.98
CA PRO A 119 -13.04 -9.35 13.21
C PRO A 119 -14.06 -10.41 13.61
N ASN A 120 -13.95 -10.97 14.82
CA ASN A 120 -15.05 -11.71 15.45
C ASN A 120 -15.01 -11.50 16.98
N ASN A 121 -15.97 -10.71 17.43
CA ASN A 121 -16.76 -10.91 18.64
C ASN A 121 -16.17 -10.46 19.99
N VAL A 122 -16.98 -9.61 20.62
CA VAL A 122 -16.86 -9.06 21.97
C VAL A 122 -16.97 -10.19 23.02
N ARG A 123 -16.06 -10.17 24.02
CA ARG A 123 -16.01 -10.97 25.27
C ARG A 123 -15.20 -12.28 25.25
N ALA A 124 -13.93 -12.17 25.66
CA ALA A 124 -13.20 -13.14 26.50
C ALA A 124 -11.88 -12.45 26.92
N SER A 125 -11.71 -11.79 28.07
CA SER A 125 -11.55 -12.32 29.44
C SER A 125 -10.76 -13.63 29.54
N ALA A 126 -9.48 -13.54 29.91
CA ALA A 126 -8.88 -14.22 31.07
C ALA A 126 -7.33 -14.25 30.98
N LEU A 127 -6.69 -13.60 31.96
CA LEU A 127 -5.59 -14.13 32.79
C LEU A 127 -4.47 -14.92 32.08
N ASN A 128 -3.33 -14.26 31.84
CA ASN A 128 -2.03 -14.95 31.89
C ASN A 128 -1.58 -14.97 33.34
N ASP A 129 -1.87 -16.09 34.00
CA ASP A 129 -1.45 -16.45 35.34
C ASP A 129 -0.52 -17.66 35.22
N LEU A 130 0.58 -17.62 35.97
CA LEU A 130 1.49 -18.72 36.35
C LEU A 130 2.62 -19.11 35.36
N ASP A 131 3.76 -18.44 35.48
CA ASP A 131 5.06 -19.13 35.39
C ASP A 131 5.40 -19.62 36.81
N ASP A 132 5.17 -20.91 37.04
CA ASP A 132 5.43 -21.65 38.28
C ASP A 132 6.90 -22.12 38.29
N ASP A 133 7.69 -21.56 39.20
CA ASP A 133 9.06 -21.97 39.51
C ASP A 133 9.07 -23.43 40.01
N SER A 134 9.75 -24.32 39.28
CA SER A 134 10.07 -25.65 39.80
C SER A 134 11.58 -25.86 39.82
N ASP A 135 12.17 -25.48 40.95
CA ASP A 135 13.42 -26.03 41.46
C ASP A 135 13.29 -27.56 41.60
N SER A 136 14.23 -28.32 41.04
CA SER A 136 14.49 -29.68 41.51
C SER A 136 15.99 -29.97 41.50
N ASP A 137 16.54 -29.92 42.71
CA ASP A 137 17.86 -30.34 43.12
C ASP A 137 17.84 -31.86 43.43
N PHE A 138 18.99 -32.51 43.19
CA PHE A 138 19.52 -33.74 43.83
C PHE A 138 18.93 -35.15 43.54
N GLU A 139 19.73 -35.99 42.88
CA GLU A 139 20.55 -37.08 43.48
C GLU A 139 21.76 -37.44 42.58
#